data_AF-A0A511AVI8-F1
#
_entry.id   AF-A0A511AVI8-F1
#
_cell.length_a   1.000
_cell.length_b   1.000
_cell.length_c   1.000
_cell.angle_alpha   90.00
_cell.angle_beta   90.00
_cell.angle_gamma   90.00
#
_symmetry.space_group_name_H-M   'P 1'
#
loop_
_entity.id
_entity.type
_entity.pdbx_description
1 polymer ?
#
loop_
_entity_poly.entity_id
_entity_poly.type
_entity_poly.pdbx_seq_one_letter_code
_entity_poly.pdbx_strand_id
1 'polypeptide(L)'
;MTCSKNDLSDRAHSVKYRYLIVCREKTVELEVMNQDILYNADGELDCPLDMVLHKNGYSFNDLMAWDAKEIHFIRQSKDETDTVKSVKLNVNL
;
A
#
# COMPACT_ATOMS: atom_id res chain seq x y z
N MET A 1 -45.75 -7.75 -13.06
CA MET A 1 -44.49 -8.15 -13.73
C MET A 1 -43.34 -7.65 -12.87
N THR A 2 -42.78 -8.52 -12.03
CA THR A 2 -41.64 -8.21 -11.16
C THR A 2 -40.36 -8.63 -11.88
N CYS A 3 -39.50 -7.67 -12.22
CA CYS A 3 -38.14 -7.95 -12.70
C CYS A 3 -37.26 -6.72 -12.40
N SER A 4 -36.56 -6.76 -11.27
CA SER A 4 -35.12 -7.05 -11.20
C SER A 4 -34.25 -5.94 -11.79
N LYS A 5 -33.96 -4.93 -10.96
CA LYS A 5 -32.70 -4.17 -11.07
C LYS A 5 -31.81 -4.65 -9.95
N ASN A 6 -30.88 -5.49 -10.36
CA ASN A 6 -29.84 -6.13 -9.60
C ASN A 6 -29.08 -5.05 -8.77
N ASP A 7 -29.31 -4.99 -7.46
CA ASP A 7 -28.39 -4.39 -6.48
C ASP A 7 -27.10 -5.22 -6.44
N LEU A 8 -26.37 -5.28 -7.56
CA LEU A 8 -25.04 -5.86 -7.65
C LEU A 8 -24.02 -4.72 -7.70
N SER A 9 -23.98 -3.92 -6.63
CA SER A 9 -22.90 -2.96 -6.42
C SER A 9 -22.39 -2.92 -4.98
N ASP A 10 -22.81 -3.88 -4.14
CA ASP A 10 -22.42 -3.97 -2.72
C ASP A 10 -21.44 -5.12 -2.42
N ARG A 11 -20.61 -5.54 -3.39
CA ARG A 11 -19.66 -6.64 -3.18
C ARG A 11 -18.26 -6.44 -3.75
N ALA A 12 -17.92 -5.25 -4.22
CA ALA A 12 -16.52 -4.89 -4.37
C ALA A 12 -15.97 -4.65 -2.96
N HIS A 13 -15.50 -5.72 -2.30
CA HIS A 13 -14.56 -5.60 -1.20
C HIS A 13 -13.40 -4.74 -1.70
N SER A 14 -13.51 -3.43 -1.47
CA SER A 14 -12.60 -2.42 -1.99
C SER A 14 -11.39 -2.42 -1.08
N VAL A 15 -10.63 -3.50 -1.16
CA VAL A 15 -9.36 -3.62 -0.46
C VAL A 15 -8.45 -2.52 -1.01
N LYS A 16 -8.02 -1.64 -0.12
CA LYS A 16 -7.07 -0.58 -0.43
C LYS A 16 -5.74 -0.95 0.16
N TYR A 17 -4.68 -0.64 -0.56
CA TYR A 17 -3.34 -0.89 -0.07
C TYR A 17 -2.64 0.43 0.11
N ARG A 18 -1.86 0.54 1.17
CA ARG A 18 -1.14 1.76 1.52
C ARG A 18 0.22 1.41 2.07
N TYR A 19 1.20 2.25 1.74
CA TYR A 19 2.49 2.25 2.41
C TYR A 19 2.50 3.34 3.47
N LEU A 20 2.76 2.94 4.71
CA LEU A 20 3.03 3.83 5.83
C LEU A 20 4.53 3.90 6.04
N ILE A 21 5.13 5.02 5.65
CA ILE A 21 6.54 5.28 5.86
C ILE A 21 6.66 6.06 7.17
N VAL A 22 7.11 5.40 8.22
CA VAL A 22 7.37 5.99 9.53
C VAL A 22 8.74 6.64 9.50
N CYS A 23 8.75 7.96 9.60
CA CYS A 23 9.96 8.77 9.70
C CYS A 23 10.14 9.27 11.13
N ARG A 24 11.28 9.90 11.41
CA ARG A 24 11.57 10.43 12.74
C ARG A 24 10.58 11.48 13.23
N GLU A 25 10.14 12.37 12.33
CA GLU A 25 9.27 13.51 12.67
C GLU A 25 7.84 13.39 12.16
N LYS A 26 7.59 12.50 11.19
CA LYS A 26 6.28 12.35 10.55
C LYS A 26 6.07 10.95 10.00
N THR A 27 4.83 10.63 9.65
CA THR A 27 4.50 9.43 8.86
C THR A 27 4.02 9.87 7.50
N VAL A 28 4.59 9.32 6.44
CA VAL A 28 4.15 9.55 5.06
C VAL A 28 3.31 8.36 4.60
N GLU A 29 2.07 8.64 4.22
CA GLU A 29 1.15 7.63 3.71
C GLU A 29 1.13 7.71 2.18
N LEU A 30 1.44 6.61 1.50
CA LEU A 30 1.37 6.51 0.05
C LEU A 30 0.24 5.56 -0.34
N GLU A 31 -0.65 6.03 -1.20
CA GLU A 31 -1.72 5.19 -1.73
C GLU A 31 -1.16 4.25 -2.80
N VAL A 32 -1.46 2.96 -2.65
CA VAL A 32 -1.10 1.93 -3.61
C VAL A 32 -2.34 1.56 -4.40
N MET A 33 -2.26 1.74 -5.71
CA MET A 33 -3.35 1.31 -6.57
C MET A 33 -3.32 -0.21 -6.69
N ASN A 34 -4.50 -0.84 -6.73
CA ASN A 34 -4.63 -2.29 -6.92
C ASN A 34 -3.98 -2.80 -8.21
N GLN A 35 -3.74 -1.91 -9.20
CA GLN A 35 -3.05 -2.26 -10.44
C GLN A 35 -1.53 -2.38 -10.29
N ASP A 36 -0.94 -1.75 -9.28
CA ASP A 36 0.50 -1.83 -8.97
C ASP A 36 0.84 -3.04 -8.08
N ILE A 37 -0.20 -3.76 -7.64
CA ILE A 37 -0.06 -4.96 -6.86
C ILE A 37 0.16 -6.11 -7.81
N LEU A 38 1.35 -6.70 -7.70
CA LEU A 38 1.74 -7.86 -8.47
C LEU A 38 1.75 -9.07 -7.55
N TYR A 39 1.58 -10.24 -8.14
CA TYR A 39 1.84 -11.49 -7.45
C TYR A 39 3.19 -12.00 -7.95
N ASN A 40 4.11 -12.27 -7.02
CA ASN A 40 5.38 -12.87 -7.37
C ASN A 40 5.18 -14.34 -7.82
N ALA A 41 6.26 -15.00 -8.23
CA ALA A 41 6.21 -16.39 -8.69
C ALA A 41 5.79 -17.40 -7.60
N ASP A 42 5.82 -16.99 -6.33
CA ASP A 42 5.37 -17.78 -5.17
C ASP A 42 3.87 -17.56 -4.86
N GLY A 43 3.21 -16.65 -5.59
CA GLY A 43 1.82 -16.26 -5.32
C GLY A 43 1.66 -15.32 -4.14
N GLU A 44 2.77 -14.78 -3.61
CA GLU A 44 2.74 -13.74 -2.59
C GLU A 44 2.53 -12.38 -3.23
N LEU A 45 1.83 -11.52 -2.49
CA LEU A 45 1.51 -10.17 -2.91
C LEU A 45 2.78 -9.31 -2.82
N ASP A 46 3.37 -9.01 -3.98
CA ASP A 46 4.59 -8.22 -4.10
C ASP A 46 4.29 -6.88 -4.79
N CYS A 47 4.63 -5.80 -4.11
CA CYS A 47 4.53 -4.46 -4.65
C CYS A 47 5.89 -3.78 -4.51
N PRO A 48 6.53 -3.40 -5.63
CA PRO A 48 7.77 -2.66 -5.58
C PRO A 48 7.50 -1.25 -5.06
N LEU A 49 8.05 -0.92 -3.90
CA LEU A 49 7.92 0.42 -3.30
C LEU A 49 8.38 1.52 -4.26
N ASP A 50 9.39 1.25 -5.08
CA ASP A 50 9.89 2.15 -6.14
C ASP A 50 8.75 2.65 -7.05
N MET A 51 7.90 1.73 -7.50
CA MET A 51 6.80 2.03 -8.43
C MET A 51 5.73 2.87 -7.75
N VAL A 52 5.43 2.57 -6.48
CA VAL A 52 4.47 3.36 -5.68
C VAL A 52 4.99 4.77 -5.43
N LEU A 53 6.26 4.90 -5.03
CA LEU A 53 6.90 6.20 -4.84
C LEU A 53 6.81 7.01 -6.13
N HIS A 54 7.26 6.43 -7.24
CA HIS A 54 7.30 7.11 -8.53
C HIS A 54 5.90 7.57 -8.98
N LYS A 55 4.87 6.73 -8.79
CA LYS A 55 3.47 7.10 -9.07
C LYS A 55 2.96 8.24 -8.19
N ASN A 56 3.42 8.31 -6.95
CA ASN A 56 3.08 9.40 -6.03
C ASN A 56 4.00 10.62 -6.20
N GLY A 57 4.93 10.61 -7.17
CA GLY A 57 5.85 11.71 -7.43
C GLY A 57 7.05 11.78 -6.48
N TYR A 58 7.32 10.70 -5.75
CA TYR A 58 8.43 10.58 -4.81
C TYR A 58 9.50 9.63 -5.35
N SER A 59 10.71 9.72 -4.80
CA SER A 59 11.80 8.80 -5.09
C SER A 59 12.36 8.19 -3.80
N PHE A 60 13.19 7.14 -3.91
CA PHE A 60 13.92 6.62 -2.76
C PHE A 60 14.76 7.69 -2.05
N ASN A 61 15.26 8.68 -2.79
CA ASN A 61 15.98 9.81 -2.20
C ASN A 61 15.10 10.64 -1.25
N ASP A 62 13.79 10.76 -1.50
CA ASP A 62 12.87 11.43 -0.57
C ASP A 62 12.70 10.63 0.71
N LEU A 63 12.64 9.30 0.63
CA LEU A 63 12.62 8.45 1.84
C LEU A 63 13.88 8.67 2.70
N MET A 64 15.04 8.78 2.06
CA MET A 64 16.30 9.09 2.74
C MET A 64 16.28 10.49 3.34
N ALA A 65 15.79 11.49 2.58
CA ALA A 65 15.63 12.86 3.06
C ALA A 65 14.65 12.97 4.23
N TRP A 66 13.63 12.11 4.27
CA TRP A 66 12.68 12.03 5.37
C TRP A 66 13.22 11.25 6.56
N ASP A 67 14.41 10.64 6.48
CA ASP A 67 14.95 9.76 7.52
C ASP A 67 13.96 8.63 7.85
N ALA A 68 13.41 7.99 6.81
CA ALA A 68 12.46 6.89 6.94
C ALA A 68 13.09 5.73 7.72
N LYS A 69 12.45 5.33 8.83
CA LYS A 69 12.91 4.26 9.72
C LYS A 69 12.24 2.94 9.40
N GLU A 70 10.93 2.98 9.19
CA GLU A 70 10.12 1.78 9.00
C GLU A 70 9.09 2.03 7.90
N ILE A 71 8.84 1.01 7.11
CA ILE A 71 7.86 1.04 6.04
C ILE A 71 6.90 -0.12 6.27
N HIS A 72 5.63 0.18 6.46
CA HIS A 72 4.57 -0.81 6.63
C HIS A 72 3.68 -0.79 5.41
N PHE A 73 3.66 -1.90 4.70
CA PHE A 73 2.68 -2.17 3.68
C PHE A 73 1.43 -2.75 4.33
N ILE A 74 0.37 -1.95 4.37
CA ILE A 74 -0.90 -2.33 4.96
C ILE A 74 -1.97 -2.54 3.90
N ARG A 75 -2.84 -3.49 4.19
CA ARG A 75 -4.06 -3.78 3.46
C ARG A 75 -5.23 -3.31 4.31
N GLN A 76 -5.89 -2.26 3.87
CA GLN A 76 -7.08 -1.72 4.49
C GLN A 76 -8.33 -2.30 3.79
N SER A 77 -9.05 -3.15 4.52
CA SER A 77 -10.36 -3.69 4.11
C SER A 77 -11.48 -2.96 4.87
N LYS A 78 -12.74 -3.24 4.55
CA LYS A 78 -13.91 -2.58 5.19
C LYS A 78 -14.01 -2.88 6.69
N ASP A 79 -13.60 -4.08 7.10
CA ASP A 79 -13.66 -4.57 8.48
C ASP A 79 -12.35 -4.44 9.25
N GLU A 80 -11.20 -4.50 8.57
CA GLU A 80 -9.90 -4.60 9.24
C GLU A 80 -8.75 -4.00 8.44
N THR A 81 -7.68 -3.61 9.15
CA THR A 81 -6.39 -3.23 8.55
C THR A 81 -5.36 -4.29 8.91
N ASP A 82 -4.85 -4.96 7.90
CA ASP A 82 -3.85 -6.02 8.04
C ASP A 82 -2.48 -5.53 7.54
N THR A 83 -1.41 -5.87 8.24
CA THR A 83 -0.04 -5.51 7.80
C THR A 83 0.51 -6.65 6.95
N VAL A 84 0.50 -6.44 5.63
CA VAL A 84 0.96 -7.44 4.67
C VAL A 84 2.47 -7.60 4.72
N LYS A 85 3.21 -6.49 4.78
CA LYS A 85 4.67 -6.51 4.82
C LYS A 85 5.19 -5.36 5.67
N SER A 86 6.25 -5.59 6.43
CA SER A 86 6.94 -4.51 7.14
C SER A 86 8.42 -4.60 6.85
N VAL A 87 9.02 -3.47 6.50
CA VAL A 87 10.41 -3.35 6.12
C VAL A 87 11.03 -2.29 7.01
N LYS A 88 12.01 -2.68 7.82
CA LYS A 88 12.79 -1.73 8.60
C LYS A 88 13.92 -1.20 7.74
N LEU A 89 13.85 0.08 7.42
CA LEU A 89 14.96 0.81 6.84
C LEU A 89 15.94 1.10 7.96
N ASN A 90 16.78 0.11 8.28
CA ASN A 90 17.91 0.32 9.16
C ASN A 90 18.99 1.07 8.37
N VAL A 91 18.71 2.34 8.04
CA VAL A 91 19.64 3.28 7.40
C VAL A 91 20.74 3.62 8.41
N ASN A 92 21.62 2.66 8.63
CA ASN A 92 22.85 2.84 9.38
C ASN A 92 23.89 3.39 8.38
N LEU A 93 23.69 4.65 7.98
CA LEU A 93 24.68 5.42 7.22
C LEU A 93 25.89 5.73 8.11
#